data_AF-A0A833GXF2-F1
#
_entry.id   AF-A0A833GXF2-F1
#
_cell.length_a   1.000
_cell.length_b   1.000
_cell.length_c   1.000
_cell.angle_alpha   90.00
_cell.angle_beta   90.00
_cell.angle_gamma   90.00
#
_symmetry.space_group_name_H-M   'P 1'
#
loop_
_entity.id
_entity.type
_entity.pdbx_description
1 polymer ?
#
loop_
_entity_poly.entity_id
_entity_poly.type
_entity_poly.pdbx_seq_one_letter_code
_entity_poly.pdbx_strand_id
1 'polypeptide(L)'
;MSTSADIPTDQFAALADTETQRLAARMAQDAFAGAFRLAVAADEAADQGALGEAAARCFNWCQAAGSDEARALRLALLVSGMDQWGLAYTQAFRLQAIPDLTVLIGGLRTRLDAGADARFQQYFAAINEDEAAVIDFKIALRRAIHLALWHAMAACETSEQVGGIVQALGSMMLGLNGKMPTLGWRLLADALASMQISLLTGGVPPMAAEGTQQLFAALQHALPGERYQAIMAYSTQAVLGWQQAQRARPGDAGEAS
;
A
#
# COMPACT_ATOMS: atom_id res chain seq x y z
N MET A 1 -12.50 -6.90 29.64
CA MET A 1 -11.04 -6.62 29.69
C MET A 1 -10.45 -7.23 28.42
N SER A 2 -10.36 -6.47 27.32
CA SER A 2 -9.69 -6.96 26.11
C SER A 2 -8.21 -6.84 26.32
N THR A 3 -7.52 -7.98 26.26
CA THR A 3 -6.07 -8.05 26.21
C THR A 3 -5.59 -7.17 25.06
N SER A 4 -4.76 -6.18 25.37
CA SER A 4 -3.88 -5.57 24.38
C SER A 4 -2.98 -6.72 23.90
N ALA A 5 -3.38 -7.41 22.84
CA ALA A 5 -2.51 -8.37 22.19
C ALA A 5 -1.29 -7.57 21.72
N ASP A 6 -0.15 -7.85 22.37
CA ASP A 6 1.14 -7.25 22.04
C ASP A 6 1.35 -7.34 20.53
N ILE A 7 1.74 -6.22 19.92
CA ILE A 7 2.14 -6.21 18.52
C ILE A 7 3.38 -7.12 18.45
N PRO A 8 3.35 -8.22 17.68
CA PRO A 8 4.51 -9.07 17.57
C PRO A 8 5.69 -8.27 17.01
N THR A 9 6.88 -8.52 17.55
CA THR A 9 8.09 -7.79 17.17
C THR A 9 8.44 -8.06 15.71
N ASP A 10 8.73 -7.00 14.96
CA ASP A 10 9.26 -7.12 13.61
C ASP A 10 10.70 -7.64 13.64
N GLN A 11 10.88 -8.92 13.25
CA GLN A 11 12.18 -9.58 13.23
C GLN A 11 13.19 -8.95 12.26
N PHE A 12 12.73 -8.11 11.33
CA PHE A 12 13.59 -7.47 10.33
C PHE A 12 13.93 -6.01 10.65
N ALA A 13 13.48 -5.48 11.79
CA ALA A 13 13.72 -4.10 12.19
C ALA A 13 15.21 -3.71 12.28
N ALA A 14 16.10 -4.67 12.57
CA ALA A 14 17.55 -4.44 12.59
C ALA A 14 18.18 -4.30 11.19
N LEU A 15 17.54 -4.86 10.15
CA LEU A 15 17.99 -4.80 8.76
C LEU A 15 17.32 -3.66 7.98
N ALA A 16 16.07 -3.34 8.32
CA ALA A 16 15.31 -2.22 7.79
C ALA A 16 14.46 -1.61 8.91
N ASP A 17 14.90 -0.45 9.39
CA ASP A 17 14.15 0.33 10.37
C ASP A 17 12.82 0.86 9.80
N THR A 18 12.00 1.43 10.67
CA THR A 18 10.68 1.99 10.31
C THR A 18 10.74 2.95 9.12
N GLU A 19 11.74 3.83 9.06
CA GLU A 19 11.86 4.81 7.97
C GLU A 19 12.29 4.15 6.65
N THR A 20 13.20 3.17 6.70
CA THR A 20 13.59 2.36 5.54
C THR A 20 12.40 1.59 4.99
N GLN A 21 11.58 0.99 5.86
CA GLN A 21 10.38 0.26 5.47
C GLN A 21 9.34 1.16 4.79
N ARG A 22 9.06 2.33 5.37
CA ARG A 22 8.14 3.32 4.77
C ARG A 22 8.67 3.87 3.45
N LEU A 23 9.98 4.09 3.35
CA LEU A 23 10.63 4.49 2.11
C LEU A 23 10.48 3.41 1.04
N ALA A 24 10.66 2.13 1.39
CA ALA A 24 10.46 1.02 0.46
C ALA A 24 9.05 0.99 -0.13
N ALA A 25 8.02 1.24 0.70
CA ALA A 25 6.63 1.32 0.24
C ALA A 25 6.41 2.48 -0.75
N ARG A 26 6.97 3.67 -0.47
CA ARG A 26 6.92 4.82 -1.38
C ARG A 26 7.66 4.56 -2.68
N MET A 27 8.87 3.99 -2.60
CA MET A 27 9.65 3.66 -3.79
C MET A 27 8.96 2.62 -4.67
N ALA A 28 8.32 1.61 -4.08
CA ALA A 28 7.52 0.64 -4.82
C ALA A 28 6.32 1.30 -5.52
N GLN A 29 5.64 2.24 -4.86
CA GLN A 29 4.59 3.06 -5.48
C GLN A 29 5.12 3.89 -6.65
N ASP A 30 6.24 4.59 -6.48
CA ASP A 30 6.82 5.44 -7.53
C ASP A 30 7.29 4.61 -8.73
N ALA A 31 7.91 3.46 -8.48
CA ALA A 31 8.34 2.52 -9.50
C ALA A 31 7.13 1.95 -10.28
N PHE A 32 6.08 1.54 -9.56
CA PHE A 32 4.83 1.11 -10.16
C PHE A 32 4.18 2.21 -10.99
N ALA A 33 4.03 3.41 -10.45
CA ALA A 33 3.41 4.54 -11.15
C ALA A 33 4.21 4.96 -12.40
N GLY A 34 5.54 4.84 -12.35
CA GLY A 34 6.40 4.96 -13.52
C GLY A 34 6.07 3.93 -14.58
N ALA A 35 6.20 2.63 -14.25
CA ALA A 35 5.95 1.54 -15.18
C ALA A 35 4.52 1.53 -15.74
N PHE A 36 3.52 1.84 -14.91
CA PHE A 36 2.13 1.89 -15.33
C PHE A 36 1.87 3.03 -16.34
N ARG A 37 2.51 4.19 -16.17
CA ARG A 37 2.40 5.30 -17.13
C ARG A 37 2.99 4.96 -18.48
N LEU A 38 4.11 4.23 -18.51
CA LEU A 38 4.72 3.74 -19.75
C LEU A 38 3.79 2.75 -20.45
N ALA A 39 3.21 1.80 -19.69
CA ALA A 39 2.31 0.80 -20.23
C ALA A 39 1.02 1.36 -20.86
N VAL A 40 0.65 2.61 -20.52
CA VAL A 40 -0.53 3.30 -21.10
C VAL A 40 -0.14 4.45 -22.05
N ALA A 41 1.16 4.76 -22.19
CA ALA A 41 1.66 5.76 -23.12
C ALA A 41 1.72 5.18 -24.55
N ALA A 42 1.74 6.07 -25.55
CA ALA A 42 1.72 5.69 -26.96
C ALA A 42 3.10 5.80 -27.65
N ASP A 43 4.17 6.18 -26.95
CA ASP A 43 5.50 6.51 -27.52
C ASP A 43 6.62 5.60 -27.02
N GLU A 44 6.80 4.46 -27.69
CA GLU A 44 7.66 3.35 -27.30
C GLU A 44 9.17 3.70 -27.14
N ALA A 45 9.67 4.78 -27.77
CA ALA A 45 11.10 5.09 -27.78
C ALA A 45 11.55 5.91 -26.54
N ALA A 46 10.69 6.81 -26.05
CA ALA A 46 10.93 7.52 -24.79
C ALA A 46 10.80 6.57 -23.58
N ASP A 47 10.03 5.49 -23.74
CA ASP A 47 9.62 4.61 -22.66
C ASP A 47 10.75 3.70 -22.14
N GLN A 48 11.65 3.24 -23.01
CA GLN A 48 12.75 2.37 -22.61
C GLN A 48 13.77 3.07 -21.69
N GLY A 49 14.03 4.36 -21.92
CA GLY A 49 14.92 5.16 -21.09
C GLY A 49 14.37 5.36 -19.67
N ALA A 50 13.09 5.73 -19.57
CA ALA A 50 12.42 5.98 -18.30
C ALA A 50 12.33 4.71 -17.43
N LEU A 51 12.09 3.54 -18.03
CA LEU A 51 12.08 2.27 -17.32
C LEU A 51 13.48 1.89 -16.81
N GLY A 52 14.52 2.12 -17.62
CA GLY A 52 15.92 1.92 -17.22
C GLY A 52 16.33 2.78 -16.04
N GLU A 53 15.91 4.06 -16.02
CA GLU A 53 16.15 4.95 -14.88
C GLU A 53 15.44 4.49 -13.60
N ALA A 54 14.18 4.04 -13.71
CA ALA A 54 13.46 3.48 -12.58
C ALA A 54 14.19 2.25 -12.00
N ALA A 55 14.62 1.33 -12.87
CA ALA A 55 15.40 0.16 -12.48
C ALA A 55 16.72 0.56 -11.79
N ALA A 56 17.44 1.55 -12.33
CA ALA A 56 18.68 2.05 -11.75
C ALA A 56 18.46 2.67 -10.36
N ARG A 57 17.39 3.46 -10.17
CA ARG A 57 17.04 4.04 -8.86
C ARG A 57 16.74 2.95 -7.82
N CYS A 58 15.92 1.96 -8.17
CA CYS A 58 15.62 0.81 -7.31
C CYS A 58 16.89 0.04 -6.94
N PHE A 59 17.72 -0.28 -7.94
CA PHE A 59 18.97 -1.02 -7.73
C PHE A 59 19.95 -0.25 -6.83
N ASN A 60 20.20 1.03 -7.12
CA ASN A 60 21.12 1.85 -6.35
C ASN A 60 20.69 1.98 -4.87
N TRP A 61 19.38 2.10 -4.62
CA TRP A 61 18.85 2.15 -3.27
C TRP A 61 19.03 0.83 -2.50
N CYS A 62 18.84 -0.32 -3.17
CA CYS A 62 19.20 -1.61 -2.58
C CYS A 62 20.69 -1.64 -2.21
N GLN A 63 21.56 -1.29 -3.17
CA GLN A 63 23.01 -1.34 -3.01
C GLN A 63 23.54 -0.41 -1.91
N ALA A 64 22.82 0.66 -1.58
CA ALA A 64 23.16 1.55 -0.49
C ALA A 64 22.95 0.95 0.92
N ALA A 65 22.54 -0.31 1.06
CA ALA A 65 22.42 -0.95 2.38
C ALA A 65 23.78 -1.43 2.90
N GLY A 66 23.96 -1.40 4.23
CA GLY A 66 25.24 -1.69 4.88
C GLY A 66 25.67 -3.16 4.91
N SER A 67 24.78 -4.10 4.54
CA SER A 67 25.10 -5.54 4.48
C SER A 67 24.42 -6.21 3.30
N ASP A 68 24.80 -7.45 3.00
CA ASP A 68 24.15 -8.25 1.96
C ASP A 68 22.71 -8.63 2.35
N GLU A 69 22.47 -8.90 3.64
CA GLU A 69 21.16 -9.22 4.19
C GLU A 69 20.20 -8.04 4.04
N ALA A 70 20.66 -6.84 4.39
CA ALA A 70 19.88 -5.62 4.23
C ALA A 70 19.63 -5.30 2.75
N ARG A 71 20.62 -5.54 1.87
CA ARG A 71 20.48 -5.42 0.40
C ARG A 71 19.38 -6.35 -0.12
N ALA A 72 19.40 -7.63 0.28
CA ALA A 72 18.42 -8.61 -0.13
C ALA A 72 17.02 -8.30 0.41
N LEU A 73 16.90 -7.88 1.68
CA LEU A 73 15.63 -7.46 2.27
C LEU A 73 15.05 -6.23 1.56
N ARG A 74 15.86 -5.21 1.25
CA ARG A 74 15.42 -4.04 0.48
C ARG A 74 14.87 -4.44 -0.89
N LEU A 75 15.54 -5.36 -1.59
CA LEU A 75 15.04 -5.86 -2.86
C LEU A 75 13.72 -6.63 -2.70
N ALA A 76 13.61 -7.48 -1.69
CA ALA A 76 12.38 -8.22 -1.38
C ALA A 76 11.20 -7.26 -1.09
N LEU A 77 11.44 -6.17 -0.36
CA LEU A 77 10.46 -5.12 -0.11
C LEU A 77 9.99 -4.43 -1.41
N LEU A 78 10.92 -4.02 -2.28
CA LEU A 78 10.57 -3.36 -3.53
C LEU A 78 9.76 -4.28 -4.45
N VAL A 79 10.23 -5.52 -4.66
CA VAL A 79 9.54 -6.48 -5.53
C VAL A 79 8.17 -6.83 -4.96
N SER A 80 8.08 -7.11 -3.66
CA SER A 80 6.80 -7.38 -3.00
C SER A 80 5.82 -6.20 -3.11
N GLY A 81 6.30 -4.97 -2.97
CA GLY A 81 5.48 -3.77 -3.12
C GLY A 81 4.99 -3.60 -4.55
N MET A 82 5.88 -3.71 -5.53
CA MET A 82 5.55 -3.59 -6.95
C MET A 82 4.57 -4.67 -7.42
N ASP A 83 4.76 -5.93 -7.01
CA ASP A 83 3.84 -7.03 -7.30
C ASP A 83 2.45 -6.76 -6.74
N GLN A 84 2.36 -6.24 -5.51
CA GLN A 84 1.08 -5.93 -4.89
C GLN A 84 0.36 -4.75 -5.54
N TRP A 85 1.09 -3.72 -5.98
CA TRP A 85 0.52 -2.65 -6.79
C TRP A 85 0.01 -3.16 -8.13
N GLY A 86 0.83 -3.96 -8.82
CA GLY A 86 0.47 -4.58 -10.10
C GLY A 86 -0.78 -5.42 -10.00
N LEU A 87 -0.87 -6.29 -8.98
CA LEU A 87 -2.04 -7.12 -8.71
C LEU A 87 -3.29 -6.26 -8.46
N ALA A 88 -3.16 -5.23 -7.62
CA ALA A 88 -4.28 -4.37 -7.26
C ALA A 88 -4.88 -3.65 -8.48
N TYR A 89 -4.05 -3.09 -9.36
CA TYR A 89 -4.52 -2.41 -10.56
C TYR A 89 -5.02 -3.37 -11.63
N THR A 90 -4.37 -4.52 -11.79
CA THR A 90 -4.83 -5.56 -12.71
C THR A 90 -6.24 -6.04 -12.33
N GLN A 91 -6.51 -6.22 -11.04
CA GLN A 91 -7.85 -6.58 -10.55
C GLN A 91 -8.85 -5.44 -10.70
N ALA A 92 -8.49 -4.22 -10.28
CA ALA A 92 -9.39 -3.07 -10.27
C ALA A 92 -9.82 -2.63 -11.68
N PHE A 93 -8.90 -2.69 -12.64
CA PHE A 93 -9.14 -2.24 -14.02
C PHE A 93 -9.29 -3.38 -15.02
N ARG A 94 -9.36 -4.63 -14.55
CA ARG A 94 -9.49 -5.85 -15.38
C ARG A 94 -8.43 -5.95 -16.49
N LEU A 95 -7.20 -5.55 -16.17
CA LEU A 95 -6.08 -5.65 -17.10
C LEU A 95 -5.63 -7.10 -17.24
N GLN A 96 -5.05 -7.47 -18.38
CA GLN A 96 -4.41 -8.79 -18.52
C GLN A 96 -3.03 -8.83 -17.86
N ALA A 97 -2.25 -7.77 -18.05
CA ALA A 97 -0.91 -7.61 -17.51
C ALA A 97 -0.49 -6.13 -17.54
N ILE A 98 0.64 -5.84 -16.89
CA ILE A 98 1.36 -4.56 -16.98
C ILE A 98 2.79 -4.90 -17.42
N PRO A 99 3.06 -5.01 -18.74
CA PRO A 99 4.33 -5.55 -19.26
C PRO A 99 5.58 -4.85 -18.72
N ASP A 100 5.58 -3.51 -18.67
CA ASP A 100 6.72 -2.73 -18.17
C ASP A 100 7.04 -3.02 -16.69
N LEU A 101 6.01 -3.32 -15.89
CA LEU A 101 6.21 -3.74 -14.51
C LEU A 101 6.89 -5.10 -14.44
N THR A 102 6.50 -6.04 -15.30
CA THR A 102 7.15 -7.36 -15.41
C THR A 102 8.61 -7.22 -15.85
N VAL A 103 8.90 -6.36 -16.83
CA VAL A 103 10.27 -6.07 -17.29
C VAL A 103 11.10 -5.46 -16.16
N LEU A 104 10.56 -4.48 -15.44
CA LEU A 104 11.24 -3.84 -14.31
C LEU A 104 11.60 -4.85 -13.21
N ILE A 105 10.64 -5.65 -12.77
CA ILE A 105 10.84 -6.66 -11.73
C ILE A 105 11.83 -7.73 -12.19
N GLY A 106 11.69 -8.20 -13.43
CA GLY A 106 12.62 -9.16 -14.04
C GLY A 106 14.05 -8.62 -14.07
N GLY A 107 14.24 -7.39 -14.55
CA GLY A 107 15.55 -6.75 -14.66
C GLY A 107 16.26 -6.56 -13.31
N LEU A 108 15.51 -6.35 -12.22
CA LEU A 108 16.08 -6.29 -10.87
C LEU A 108 16.57 -7.68 -10.40
N ARG A 109 15.86 -8.75 -10.76
CA ARG A 109 16.20 -10.12 -10.34
C ARG A 109 17.29 -10.78 -11.17
N THR A 110 17.35 -10.53 -12.48
CA THR A 110 18.37 -11.11 -13.38
C THR A 110 19.80 -10.68 -13.03
N ARG A 111 19.96 -9.63 -12.22
CA ARG A 111 21.27 -9.13 -11.76
C ARG A 111 21.85 -9.88 -10.56
N LEU A 112 21.09 -10.78 -9.94
CA LEU A 112 21.50 -11.48 -8.74
C LEU A 112 22.39 -12.68 -9.08
N ASP A 113 23.45 -12.88 -8.29
CA ASP A 113 24.13 -14.17 -8.22
C ASP A 113 23.29 -15.18 -7.42
N ALA A 114 23.70 -16.45 -7.42
CA ALA A 114 22.96 -17.53 -6.76
C ALA A 114 22.78 -17.31 -5.24
N GLY A 115 23.75 -16.70 -4.56
CA GLY A 115 23.67 -16.44 -3.12
C GLY A 115 22.76 -15.26 -2.79
N ALA A 116 22.79 -14.22 -3.62
CA ALA A 116 21.91 -13.06 -3.51
C ALA A 116 20.46 -13.45 -3.84
N ASP A 117 20.21 -14.27 -4.87
CA ASP A 117 18.87 -14.76 -5.20
C ASP A 117 18.31 -15.63 -4.08
N ALA A 118 19.09 -16.57 -3.53
CA ALA A 118 18.64 -17.40 -2.40
C ALA A 118 18.20 -16.56 -1.18
N ARG A 119 18.98 -15.53 -0.82
CA ARG A 119 18.63 -14.60 0.27
C ARG A 119 17.38 -13.78 -0.06
N PHE A 120 17.27 -13.30 -1.30
CA PHE A 120 16.06 -12.61 -1.77
C PHE A 120 14.82 -13.48 -1.63
N GLN A 121 14.86 -14.75 -2.09
CA GLN A 121 13.71 -15.67 -1.99
C GLN A 121 13.28 -15.89 -0.54
N GLN A 122 14.23 -16.05 0.38
CA GLN A 122 13.95 -16.22 1.81
C GLN A 122 13.20 -15.02 2.39
N TYR A 123 13.68 -13.79 2.15
CA TYR A 123 13.00 -12.60 2.64
C TYR A 123 11.66 -12.38 1.93
N PHE A 124 11.57 -12.62 0.63
CA PHE A 124 10.32 -12.48 -0.12
C PHE A 124 9.23 -13.43 0.39
N ALA A 125 9.59 -14.67 0.74
CA ALA A 125 8.67 -15.61 1.39
C ALA A 125 8.29 -15.14 2.79
N ALA A 126 9.27 -14.78 3.64
CA ALA A 126 9.03 -14.36 5.02
C ALA A 126 8.12 -13.13 5.13
N ILE A 127 8.24 -12.17 4.22
CA ILE A 127 7.35 -10.99 4.15
C ILE A 127 5.88 -11.42 3.99
N ASN A 128 5.60 -12.48 3.25
CA ASN A 128 4.24 -12.95 2.98
C ASN A 128 3.68 -13.90 4.06
N GLU A 129 4.56 -14.67 4.72
CA GLU A 129 4.16 -15.70 5.67
C GLU A 129 3.99 -15.19 7.11
N ASP A 130 4.85 -14.26 7.54
CA ASP A 130 4.80 -13.68 8.88
C ASP A 130 4.08 -12.33 8.84
N GLU A 131 2.97 -12.18 9.57
CA GLU A 131 2.21 -10.94 9.65
C GLU A 131 3.04 -9.74 10.14
N ALA A 132 3.93 -9.96 11.10
CA ALA A 132 4.69 -8.91 11.79
C ALA A 132 6.00 -8.54 11.08
N ALA A 133 6.49 -9.41 10.19
CA ALA A 133 7.61 -9.08 9.32
C ALA A 133 7.32 -7.79 8.54
N VAL A 134 8.24 -6.82 8.63
CA VAL A 134 8.20 -5.54 7.92
C VAL A 134 6.86 -4.81 8.07
N ILE A 135 6.35 -4.74 9.30
CA ILE A 135 4.99 -4.28 9.57
C ILE A 135 4.76 -2.81 9.15
N ASP A 136 5.75 -1.92 9.32
CA ASP A 136 5.64 -0.52 8.89
C ASP A 136 5.54 -0.42 7.36
N PHE A 137 6.24 -1.29 6.62
CA PHE A 137 6.12 -1.38 5.16
C PHE A 137 4.72 -1.83 4.76
N LYS A 138 4.18 -2.88 5.39
CA LYS A 138 2.83 -3.40 5.08
C LYS A 138 1.75 -2.37 5.36
N ILE A 139 1.82 -1.66 6.49
CA ILE A 139 0.89 -0.58 6.82
C ILE A 139 0.94 0.50 5.74
N ALA A 140 2.14 1.02 5.45
CA ALA A 140 2.31 2.09 4.46
C ALA A 140 1.84 1.66 3.05
N LEU A 141 2.21 0.46 2.61
CA LEU A 141 1.86 -0.09 1.31
C LEU A 141 0.35 -0.30 1.18
N ARG A 142 -0.29 -0.94 2.16
CA ARG A 142 -1.74 -1.18 2.11
C ARG A 142 -2.54 0.11 2.12
N ARG A 143 -2.15 1.07 2.97
CA ARG A 143 -2.78 2.39 2.97
C ARG A 143 -2.67 3.05 1.60
N ALA A 144 -1.47 3.07 1.01
CA ALA A 144 -1.23 3.71 -0.28
C ALA A 144 -2.04 3.06 -1.42
N ILE A 145 -2.04 1.72 -1.52
CA ILE A 145 -2.81 0.99 -2.54
C ILE A 145 -4.31 1.26 -2.41
N HIS A 146 -4.86 1.10 -1.20
CA HIS A 146 -6.30 1.28 -0.99
C HIS A 146 -6.74 2.72 -1.25
N LEU A 147 -5.96 3.71 -0.81
CA LEU A 147 -6.26 5.11 -1.09
C LEU A 147 -6.15 5.45 -2.57
N ALA A 148 -5.14 4.95 -3.28
CA ALA A 148 -4.99 5.23 -4.70
C ALA A 148 -6.17 4.71 -5.52
N LEU A 149 -6.64 3.49 -5.22
CA LEU A 149 -7.84 2.94 -5.87
C LEU A 149 -9.11 3.67 -5.46
N TRP A 150 -9.24 4.03 -4.18
CA TRP A 150 -10.36 4.85 -3.71
C TRP A 150 -10.39 6.23 -4.38
N HIS A 151 -9.24 6.86 -4.60
CA HIS A 151 -9.13 8.10 -5.38
C HIS A 151 -9.43 7.87 -6.86
N ALA A 152 -9.01 6.74 -7.44
CA ALA A 152 -9.32 6.41 -8.82
C ALA A 152 -10.84 6.27 -9.06
N MET A 153 -11.60 5.84 -8.03
CA MET A 153 -13.06 5.83 -8.07
C MET A 153 -13.67 7.21 -8.35
N ALA A 154 -13.03 8.28 -7.89
CA ALA A 154 -13.48 9.65 -8.15
C ALA A 154 -13.30 10.09 -9.62
N ALA A 155 -12.43 9.40 -10.37
CA ALA A 155 -12.22 9.62 -11.80
C ALA A 155 -13.09 8.72 -12.68
N CYS A 156 -13.89 7.81 -12.10
CA CYS A 156 -14.82 7.00 -12.86
C CYS A 156 -15.98 7.83 -13.42
N GLU A 157 -16.43 7.49 -14.62
CA GLU A 157 -17.51 8.19 -15.33
C GLU A 157 -18.84 7.41 -15.29
N THR A 158 -18.80 6.14 -14.90
CA THR A 158 -19.97 5.25 -14.87
C THR A 158 -20.10 4.49 -13.56
N SER A 159 -21.33 4.13 -13.20
CA SER A 159 -21.60 3.28 -12.03
C SER A 159 -20.97 1.88 -12.15
N GLU A 160 -20.81 1.36 -13.38
CA GLU A 160 -20.14 0.08 -13.62
C GLU A 160 -18.64 0.16 -13.24
N GLN A 161 -17.96 1.23 -13.66
CA GLN A 161 -16.55 1.45 -13.30
C GLN A 161 -16.40 1.60 -11.78
N VAL A 162 -17.28 2.37 -11.13
CA VAL A 162 -17.29 2.50 -9.67
C VAL A 162 -17.51 1.16 -9.00
N GLY A 163 -18.49 0.38 -9.45
CA GLY A 163 -18.75 -0.97 -8.94
C GLY A 163 -17.54 -1.90 -9.06
N GLY A 164 -16.81 -1.82 -10.18
CA GLY A 164 -15.56 -2.56 -10.37
C GLY A 164 -14.48 -2.20 -9.35
N ILE A 165 -14.26 -0.91 -9.10
CA ILE A 165 -13.31 -0.45 -8.08
C ILE A 165 -13.73 -0.86 -6.68
N VAL A 166 -15.02 -0.70 -6.32
CA VAL A 166 -15.57 -1.09 -5.01
C VAL A 166 -15.39 -2.59 -4.77
N GLN A 167 -15.69 -3.42 -5.77
CA GLN A 167 -15.51 -4.87 -5.68
C GLN A 167 -14.05 -5.25 -5.45
N ALA A 168 -13.12 -4.63 -6.20
CA ALA A 168 -11.70 -4.88 -6.06
C ALA A 168 -11.19 -4.47 -4.66
N LEU A 169 -11.52 -3.25 -4.22
CA LEU A 169 -11.18 -2.73 -2.89
C LEU A 169 -11.70 -3.66 -1.78
N GLY A 170 -12.99 -4.00 -1.80
CA GLY A 170 -13.60 -4.88 -0.81
C GLY A 170 -12.92 -6.26 -0.78
N SER A 171 -12.66 -6.84 -1.95
CA SER A 171 -12.02 -8.17 -2.06
C SER A 171 -10.59 -8.16 -1.50
N MET A 172 -9.80 -7.12 -1.79
CA MET A 172 -8.44 -6.99 -1.25
C MET A 172 -8.45 -6.76 0.26
N MET A 173 -9.36 -5.95 0.77
CA MET A 173 -9.51 -5.67 2.20
C MET A 173 -9.91 -6.93 2.99
N LEU A 174 -10.86 -7.72 2.47
CA LEU A 174 -11.27 -8.99 3.06
C LEU A 174 -10.15 -10.04 2.96
N GLY A 175 -9.47 -10.11 1.80
CA GLY A 175 -8.33 -10.99 1.60
C GLY A 175 -7.17 -10.67 2.54
N LEU A 176 -6.89 -9.38 2.81
CA LEU A 176 -5.90 -8.95 3.78
C LEU A 176 -6.26 -9.42 5.20
N ASN A 177 -7.50 -9.19 5.63
CA ASN A 177 -7.97 -9.63 6.94
C ASN A 177 -7.93 -11.17 7.09
N GLY A 178 -8.19 -11.91 6.00
CA GLY A 178 -8.09 -13.38 6.00
C GLY A 178 -6.67 -13.90 6.04
N LYS A 179 -5.73 -13.28 5.31
CA LYS A 179 -4.31 -13.67 5.27
C LYS A 179 -3.54 -13.24 6.53
N MET A 180 -4.01 -12.19 7.20
CA MET A 180 -3.40 -11.64 8.41
C MET A 180 -4.44 -11.61 9.55
N PRO A 181 -4.84 -12.76 10.13
CA PRO A 181 -5.86 -12.83 11.17
C PRO A 181 -5.53 -12.03 12.44
N THR A 182 -4.25 -11.83 12.75
CA THR A 182 -3.81 -11.13 13.98
C THR A 182 -3.77 -9.61 13.78
N LEU A 183 -3.14 -9.15 12.70
CA LEU A 183 -2.80 -7.74 12.45
C LEU A 183 -3.55 -7.13 11.27
N GLY A 184 -4.04 -7.93 10.32
CA GLY A 184 -4.64 -7.44 9.07
C GLY A 184 -5.82 -6.51 9.26
N TRP A 185 -6.64 -6.77 10.28
CA TRP A 185 -7.76 -5.89 10.64
C TRP A 185 -7.32 -4.48 11.05
N ARG A 186 -6.13 -4.32 11.65
CA ARG A 186 -5.59 -3.00 12.01
C ARG A 186 -5.14 -2.23 10.77
N LEU A 187 -4.53 -2.92 9.80
CA LEU A 187 -4.17 -2.32 8.51
C LEU A 187 -5.41 -1.91 7.71
N LEU A 188 -6.48 -2.70 7.79
CA LEU A 188 -7.78 -2.35 7.23
C LEU A 188 -8.36 -1.10 7.91
N ALA A 189 -8.37 -1.07 9.25
CA ALA A 189 -8.86 0.08 10.01
C ALA A 189 -8.07 1.37 9.70
N ASP A 190 -6.76 1.26 9.53
CA ASP A 190 -5.89 2.38 9.15
C ASP A 190 -6.19 2.93 7.73
N ALA A 191 -6.46 2.03 6.76
CA ALA A 191 -6.89 2.43 5.43
C ALA A 191 -8.26 3.13 5.45
N LEU A 192 -9.22 2.60 6.21
CA LEU A 192 -10.54 3.23 6.38
C LEU A 192 -10.45 4.59 7.06
N ALA A 193 -9.61 4.74 8.09
CA ALA A 193 -9.39 6.02 8.75
C ALA A 193 -8.85 7.06 7.76
N SER A 194 -7.93 6.63 6.89
CA SER A 194 -7.37 7.50 5.86
C SER A 194 -8.43 7.94 4.85
N MET A 195 -9.32 7.05 4.39
CA MET A 195 -10.44 7.40 3.52
C MET A 195 -11.41 8.38 4.20
N GLN A 196 -11.72 8.15 5.48
CA GLN A 196 -12.58 9.04 6.27
C GLN A 196 -11.97 10.44 6.42
N ILE A 197 -10.66 10.52 6.67
CA ILE A 197 -9.93 11.81 6.71
C ILE A 197 -10.00 12.49 5.35
N SER A 198 -9.72 11.79 4.26
CA SER A 198 -9.78 12.36 2.90
C SER A 198 -11.16 12.94 2.59
N LEU A 199 -12.24 12.22 2.94
CA LEU A 199 -13.62 12.69 2.81
C LEU A 199 -13.87 13.99 3.58
N LEU A 200 -13.36 14.10 4.81
CA LEU A 200 -13.49 15.32 5.62
C LEU A 200 -12.73 16.52 5.04
N THR A 201 -11.64 16.28 4.32
CA THR A 201 -10.77 17.35 3.81
C THR A 201 -11.15 17.91 2.43
N GLY A 202 -11.72 17.08 1.54
CA GLY A 202 -11.92 17.47 0.14
C GLY A 202 -13.20 16.96 -0.51
N GLY A 203 -14.01 16.17 0.20
CA GLY A 203 -15.16 15.48 -0.37
C GLY A 203 -14.79 14.56 -1.55
N VAL A 204 -15.78 13.88 -2.11
CA VAL A 204 -15.67 13.14 -3.37
C VAL A 204 -16.91 13.39 -4.21
N PRO A 205 -16.86 13.22 -5.55
CA PRO A 205 -18.06 13.31 -6.38
C PRO A 205 -19.19 12.38 -5.88
N PRO A 206 -20.47 12.72 -6.08
CA PRO A 206 -21.61 11.96 -5.53
C PRO A 206 -21.55 10.45 -5.83
N MET A 207 -21.15 10.08 -7.05
CA MET A 207 -21.03 8.68 -7.45
C MET A 207 -19.92 7.93 -6.68
N ALA A 208 -18.80 8.59 -6.41
CA ALA A 208 -17.73 8.03 -5.58
C ALA A 208 -18.11 8.02 -4.09
N ALA A 209 -18.95 8.95 -3.63
CA ALA A 209 -19.52 8.90 -2.28
C ALA A 209 -20.44 7.68 -2.11
N GLU A 210 -21.29 7.41 -3.10
CA GLU A 210 -22.14 6.20 -3.13
C GLU A 210 -21.29 4.93 -3.15
N GLY A 211 -20.27 4.87 -4.02
CA GLY A 211 -19.33 3.73 -4.05
C GLY A 211 -18.61 3.53 -2.70
N THR A 212 -18.26 4.61 -2.01
CA THR A 212 -17.68 4.52 -0.65
C THR A 212 -18.69 3.94 0.34
N GLN A 213 -19.96 4.36 0.30
CA GLN A 213 -21.00 3.79 1.17
C GLN A 213 -21.21 2.30 0.89
N GLN A 214 -21.23 1.91 -0.40
CA GLN A 214 -21.33 0.52 -0.82
C GLN A 214 -20.16 -0.32 -0.31
N LEU A 215 -18.92 0.21 -0.36
CA LEU A 215 -17.75 -0.46 0.20
C LEU A 215 -17.92 -0.74 1.70
N PHE A 216 -18.34 0.24 2.49
CA PHE A 216 -18.52 0.07 3.93
C PHE A 216 -19.64 -0.92 4.25
N ALA A 217 -20.76 -0.86 3.51
CA ALA A 217 -21.86 -1.81 3.65
C ALA A 217 -21.42 -3.25 3.30
N ALA A 218 -20.63 -3.42 2.24
CA ALA A 218 -20.09 -4.72 1.85
C ALA A 218 -19.16 -5.29 2.93
N LEU A 219 -18.26 -4.46 3.50
CA LEU A 219 -17.39 -4.87 4.59
C LEU A 219 -18.18 -5.26 5.85
N GLN A 220 -19.22 -4.49 6.19
CA GLN A 220 -20.10 -4.81 7.31
C GLN A 220 -20.81 -6.16 7.11
N HIS A 221 -21.24 -6.46 5.90
CA HIS A 221 -21.93 -7.72 5.59
C HIS A 221 -20.98 -8.92 5.59
N ALA A 222 -19.75 -8.74 5.10
CA ALA A 222 -18.80 -9.84 4.90
C ALA A 222 -17.96 -10.18 6.16
N LEU A 223 -17.77 -9.24 7.08
CA LEU A 223 -16.97 -9.46 8.28
C LEU A 223 -17.83 -9.93 9.47
N PRO A 224 -17.26 -10.73 10.40
CA PRO A 224 -17.91 -10.99 11.68
C PRO A 224 -18.23 -9.66 12.40
N GLY A 225 -19.41 -9.56 13.03
CA GLY A 225 -19.87 -8.31 13.64
C GLY A 225 -18.89 -7.68 14.63
N GLU A 226 -18.30 -8.50 15.51
CA GLU A 226 -17.27 -8.04 16.47
C GLU A 226 -16.01 -7.51 15.76
N ARG A 227 -15.61 -8.16 14.66
CA ARG A 227 -14.44 -7.76 13.87
C ARG A 227 -14.67 -6.40 13.20
N TYR A 228 -15.83 -6.23 12.57
CA TYR A 228 -16.21 -4.96 11.94
C TYR A 228 -16.28 -3.83 12.97
N GLN A 229 -16.88 -4.08 14.14
CA GLN A 229 -16.92 -3.09 15.23
C GLN A 229 -15.52 -2.69 15.72
N ALA A 230 -14.61 -3.64 15.89
CA ALA A 230 -13.23 -3.36 16.29
C ALA A 230 -12.49 -2.49 15.26
N ILE A 231 -12.66 -2.81 13.96
CA ILE A 231 -12.11 -2.03 12.85
C ILE A 231 -12.63 -0.60 12.88
N MET A 232 -13.95 -0.42 12.99
CA MET A 232 -14.57 0.91 12.99
C MET A 232 -14.20 1.72 14.23
N ALA A 233 -14.11 1.10 15.40
CA ALA A 233 -13.66 1.76 16.62
C ALA A 233 -12.22 2.29 16.48
N TYR A 234 -11.31 1.47 15.98
CA TYR A 234 -9.91 1.86 15.74
C TYR A 234 -9.81 2.98 14.68
N SER A 235 -10.53 2.82 13.57
CA SER A 235 -10.59 3.82 12.50
C SER A 235 -11.06 5.18 13.02
N THR A 236 -12.13 5.18 13.82
CA THR A 236 -12.70 6.40 14.41
C THR A 236 -11.74 7.07 15.38
N GLN A 237 -11.03 6.29 16.21
CA GLN A 237 -10.01 6.84 17.11
C GLN A 237 -8.88 7.56 16.35
N ALA A 238 -8.42 6.99 15.23
CA ALA A 238 -7.41 7.61 14.38
C ALA A 238 -7.91 8.94 13.77
N VAL A 239 -9.15 8.97 13.27
CA VAL A 239 -9.78 10.20 12.75
C VAL A 239 -9.89 11.29 13.84
N LEU A 240 -10.32 10.92 15.04
CA LEU A 240 -10.44 11.85 16.17
C LEU A 240 -9.09 12.42 16.58
N GLY A 241 -8.05 11.57 16.67
CA GLY A 241 -6.68 12.01 16.95
C GLY A 241 -6.16 12.99 15.90
N TRP A 242 -6.43 12.72 14.62
CA TRP A 242 -6.10 13.64 13.52
C TRP A 242 -6.83 14.99 13.65
N GLN A 243 -8.14 15.00 13.92
CA GLN A 243 -8.90 16.25 14.12
C GLN A 243 -8.36 17.06 15.30
N GLN A 244 -8.01 16.41 16.41
CA GLN A 244 -7.41 17.08 17.56
C GLN A 244 -6.06 17.70 17.20
N ALA A 245 -5.20 16.97 16.48
CA ALA A 245 -3.92 17.48 16.01
C ALA A 245 -4.09 18.67 15.04
N GLN A 246 -5.12 18.65 14.19
CA GLN A 246 -5.42 19.76 13.28
C GLN A 246 -5.87 21.02 14.03
N ARG A 247 -6.70 20.87 15.08
CA ARG A 247 -7.11 21.98 15.96
C ARG A 247 -5.96 22.53 16.80
N ALA A 248 -4.97 21.70 17.13
CA ALA A 248 -3.78 22.09 17.88
C ALA A 248 -2.70 22.77 17.01
N ARG A 249 -2.82 22.75 15.67
CA ARG A 249 -1.93 23.52 14.79
C ARG A 249 -2.30 25.00 14.86
N PRO A 250 -1.43 25.88 15.37
CA PRO A 250 -1.77 27.29 15.54
C PRO A 250 -1.87 27.98 14.18
N GLY A 251 -3.05 28.51 13.91
CA GLY A 251 -3.32 29.52 12.90
C GLY A 251 -4.03 30.71 13.54
N ASP A 252 -3.51 31.20 14.68
CA ASP A 252 -3.86 32.50 15.26
C ASP A 252 -2.85 32.86 16.37
N ALA A 253 -1.59 33.11 15.99
CA ALA A 253 -0.74 34.00 16.78
C ALA A 253 -0.98 35.40 16.21
N GLY A 254 -2.10 35.99 16.63
CA GLY A 254 -2.41 37.39 16.40
C GLY A 254 -1.26 38.27 16.86
N GLU A 255 -1.08 39.32 16.09
CA GLU A 255 -0.28 40.52 16.36
C GLU A 255 -0.16 40.80 17.87
N ALA A 256 1.04 40.55 18.41
CA ALA A 256 1.47 41.23 19.62
C ALA A 256 2.03 42.59 19.18
N SER A 257 1.16 43.60 19.23
CA SER A 257 1.51 45.02 19.17
C SER A 257 2.22 45.47 20.45
#